data_AF-A0A7C3T8C0-F1
#
_entry.id   AF-A0A7C3T8C0-F1
#
_cell.length_a   1.000
_cell.length_b   1.000
_cell.length_c   1.000
_cell.angle_alpha   90.00
_cell.angle_beta   90.00
_cell.angle_gamma   90.00
#
_symmetry.space_group_name_H-M   'P 1'
#
loop_
_entity.id
_entity.type
_entity.pdbx_description
1 polymer ?
#
loop_
_entity_poly.entity_id
_entity_poly.type
_entity_poly.pdbx_seq_one_letter_code
_entity_poly.pdbx_strand_id
1 'polypeptide(L)'
;MYKNVFGRALSAATVAKIKDAEKIRDRVIHGKDVSDRDLRKALVDVIDYAEALNIEVRQIGGFEPFGHLRGFKGRAKPLDESTTRWLLKGMGFVIT
;
A
#
# COMPACT_ATOMS: atom_id res chain seq x y z
N MET A 1 16.40 -12.83 -1.98
CA MET A 1 16.06 -12.91 -0.54
C MET A 1 14.92 -13.88 -0.27
N TYR A 2 13.72 -13.72 -0.86
CA TYR A 2 12.55 -14.62 -0.62
C TYR A 2 12.86 -16.13 -0.79
N LYS A 3 13.49 -16.53 -1.91
CA LYS A 3 13.90 -17.93 -2.16
C LYS A 3 14.82 -18.50 -1.09
N ASN A 4 15.67 -17.67 -0.48
CA ASN A 4 16.60 -18.12 0.55
C ASN A 4 15.87 -18.38 1.89
N VAL A 5 14.77 -17.65 2.14
CA VAL A 5 13.97 -17.77 3.37
C VAL A 5 12.99 -18.94 3.27
N PHE A 6 12.31 -19.09 2.12
CA PHE A 6 11.20 -20.02 1.95
C PHE A 6 11.52 -21.24 1.06
N GLY A 7 12.74 -21.34 0.54
CA GLY A 7 13.18 -22.42 -0.35
C GLY A 7 12.49 -22.43 -1.73
N ARG A 8 11.56 -21.50 -1.98
CA ARG A 8 10.74 -21.40 -3.19
C ARG A 8 10.73 -19.97 -3.72
N ALA A 9 10.61 -19.81 -5.03
CA ALA A 9 10.40 -18.50 -5.62
C ALA A 9 8.96 -18.05 -5.39
N LEU A 10 8.75 -16.73 -5.30
CA LEU A 10 7.42 -16.13 -5.42
C LEU A 10 6.82 -16.50 -6.77
N SER A 11 5.49 -16.66 -6.82
CA SER A 11 4.82 -16.89 -8.08
C SER A 11 5.08 -15.73 -9.06
N ALA A 12 5.24 -16.06 -10.34
CA ALA A 12 5.43 -15.05 -11.39
C ALA A 12 4.27 -14.04 -11.42
N ALA A 13 3.05 -14.50 -11.10
CA ALA A 13 1.85 -13.68 -11.03
C ALA A 13 1.89 -12.65 -9.89
N THR A 14 2.50 -12.98 -8.75
CA THR A 14 2.70 -12.05 -7.64
C THR A 14 3.80 -11.06 -7.97
N VAL A 15 4.94 -11.53 -8.48
CA VAL A 15 6.03 -10.64 -8.91
C VAL A 15 5.57 -9.66 -10.00
N ALA A 16 4.71 -10.08 -10.92
CA ALA A 16 4.19 -9.21 -11.97
C ALA A 16 3.39 -8.00 -11.43
N LYS A 17 2.71 -8.13 -10.28
CA LYS A 17 1.85 -7.07 -9.72
C LYS A 17 2.63 -5.82 -9.33
N ILE A 18 3.87 -5.97 -8.85
CA ILE A 18 4.64 -4.83 -8.34
C ILE A 18 5.47 -4.12 -9.42
N LYS A 19 5.73 -4.76 -10.57
CA LYS A 19 6.70 -4.27 -11.57
C LYS A 19 6.38 -2.87 -12.10
N ASP A 20 5.10 -2.58 -12.35
CA ASP A 20 4.70 -1.28 -12.87
C ASP A 20 4.82 -0.19 -11.79
N ALA A 21 4.44 -0.51 -10.55
CA ALA A 21 4.64 0.37 -9.40
C ALA A 21 6.13 0.68 -9.16
N GLU A 22 7.03 -0.29 -9.32
CA GLU A 22 8.48 -0.08 -9.21
C GLU A 22 9.00 0.92 -10.25
N LYS A 23 8.57 0.79 -11.51
CA LYS A 23 8.96 1.75 -12.57
C LYS A 23 8.46 3.15 -12.26
N ILE A 24 7.23 3.28 -11.74
CA ILE A 24 6.64 4.56 -11.37
C ILE A 24 7.40 5.16 -10.17
N ARG A 25 7.68 4.37 -9.13
CA ARG A 25 8.50 4.76 -7.98
C ARG A 25 9.87 5.26 -8.45
N ASP A 26 10.54 4.54 -9.35
CA ASP A 26 11.84 4.95 -9.86
C ASP A 26 11.77 6.29 -10.55
N ARG A 27 10.75 6.54 -11.39
CA ARG A 27 10.53 7.87 -12.00
C ARG A 27 10.36 8.97 -10.95
N VAL A 28 9.54 8.73 -9.92
CA VAL A 28 9.30 9.68 -8.82
C VAL A 28 10.61 9.99 -8.07
N ILE A 29 11.38 8.97 -7.69
CA ILE A 29 12.65 9.14 -6.96
C ILE A 29 13.66 9.96 -7.78
N HIS A 30 13.68 9.76 -9.10
CA HIS A 30 14.56 10.51 -9.99
C HIS A 30 13.99 11.88 -10.40
N GLY A 31 12.92 12.36 -9.75
CA GLY A 31 12.34 13.68 -9.99
C GLY A 31 11.72 13.86 -11.37
N LYS A 32 11.34 12.77 -12.05
CA LYS A 32 10.64 12.84 -13.33
C LYS A 32 9.16 13.15 -13.09
N ASP A 33 8.55 13.84 -14.05
CA ASP A 33 7.09 14.04 -14.03
C ASP A 33 6.36 12.71 -14.10
N VAL A 34 5.42 12.51 -13.18
CA VAL A 34 4.54 11.35 -13.08
C VAL A 34 3.13 11.86 -12.89
N SER A 35 2.18 11.32 -13.66
CA SER A 35 0.79 11.76 -13.55
C SER A 35 0.13 11.21 -12.29
N ASP A 36 -0.84 11.95 -11.73
CA ASP A 36 -1.69 11.49 -10.64
C ASP A 36 -2.34 10.12 -10.90
N ARG A 37 -2.72 9.86 -12.16
CA ARG A 37 -3.30 8.58 -12.57
C ARG A 37 -2.30 7.45 -12.37
N ASP A 38 -1.05 7.66 -12.76
CA ASP A 38 0.01 6.67 -12.61
C ASP A 38 0.33 6.45 -11.13
N LEU A 39 0.37 7.51 -10.32
CA LEU A 39 0.55 7.40 -8.87
C LEU A 39 -0.57 6.58 -8.20
N ARG A 40 -1.84 6.82 -8.56
CA ARG A 40 -2.97 6.03 -8.06
C ARG A 40 -2.88 4.57 -8.50
N LYS A 41 -2.51 4.31 -9.76
CA LYS A 41 -2.32 2.95 -10.26
C LYS A 41 -1.21 2.24 -9.47
N ALA A 42 -0.06 2.89 -9.28
CA ALA A 42 1.06 2.33 -8.51
C ALA A 42 0.65 1.98 -7.07
N LEU A 43 -0.20 2.80 -6.45
CA LEU A 43 -0.75 2.51 -5.12
C LEU A 43 -1.59 1.22 -5.12
N VAL A 44 -2.50 1.07 -6.10
CA VAL A 44 -3.33 -0.14 -6.28
C VAL A 44 -2.46 -1.37 -6.49
N ASP A 45 -1.49 -1.28 -7.40
CA ASP A 45 -0.55 -2.36 -7.73
C ASP A 45 0.23 -2.85 -6.48
N VAL A 46 0.62 -1.93 -5.58
CA VAL A 46 1.28 -2.26 -4.31
C VAL A 46 0.37 -3.01 -3.35
N ILE A 47 -0.91 -2.62 -3.25
CA ILE A 47 -1.88 -3.27 -2.36
C ILE A 47 -2.18 -4.69 -2.87
N ASP A 48 -2.41 -4.83 -4.17
CA ASP A 48 -2.67 -6.12 -4.80
C ASP A 48 -1.46 -7.06 -4.64
N TYR A 49 -0.24 -6.53 -4.74
CA TYR A 49 0.98 -7.27 -4.43
C TYR A 49 1.02 -7.71 -2.96
N ALA A 50 0.67 -6.81 -2.03
CA ALA A 50 0.67 -7.12 -0.60
C ALA A 50 -0.34 -8.23 -0.24
N GLU A 51 -1.54 -8.20 -0.84
CA GLU A 51 -2.55 -9.26 -0.69
C GLU A 51 -2.02 -10.61 -1.21
N ALA A 52 -1.46 -10.61 -2.42
CA ALA A 52 -0.90 -11.81 -3.03
C ALA A 52 0.28 -12.37 -2.21
N LEU A 53 1.16 -11.49 -1.69
CA LEU A 53 2.29 -11.90 -0.85
C LEU A 53 1.82 -12.49 0.47
N ASN A 54 0.79 -11.93 1.10
CA ASN A 54 0.19 -12.50 2.31
C ASN A 54 -0.31 -13.91 2.07
N ILE A 55 -1.00 -14.16 0.94
CA ILE A 55 -1.51 -15.50 0.61
C ILE A 55 -0.36 -16.49 0.45
N GLU A 56 0.68 -16.15 -0.31
CA GLU A 56 1.81 -17.06 -0.53
C GLU A 56 2.62 -17.32 0.74
N VAL A 57 2.91 -16.27 1.52
CA VAL A 57 3.65 -16.42 2.78
C VAL A 57 2.83 -17.17 3.83
N ARG A 58 1.51 -16.99 3.89
CA ARG A 58 0.66 -17.76 4.79
C ARG A 58 0.67 -19.25 4.45
N GLN A 59 0.68 -19.60 3.16
CA GLN A 59 0.72 -20.99 2.71
C GLN A 59 2.03 -21.70 3.07
N ILE A 60 3.16 -20.97 3.11
CA ILE A 60 4.49 -21.57 3.33
C ILE A 60 4.96 -21.38 4.78
N GLY A 61 4.86 -20.16 5.29
CA GLY A 61 5.38 -19.73 6.59
C GLY A 61 4.32 -19.58 7.69
N GLY A 62 3.02 -19.66 7.37
CA GLY A 62 1.94 -19.62 8.36
C GLY A 62 1.61 -18.23 8.92
N PHE A 63 2.22 -17.16 8.39
CA PHE A 63 1.97 -15.78 8.81
C PHE A 63 1.66 -14.86 7.63
N GLU A 64 1.13 -13.67 7.93
CA GLU A 64 0.78 -12.65 6.95
C GLU A 64 1.68 -11.42 7.15
N PRO A 65 2.71 -11.19 6.29
CA PRO A 65 3.65 -10.07 6.44
C PRO A 65 2.99 -8.69 6.56
N PHE A 66 1.89 -8.48 5.85
CA PHE A 66 1.12 -7.25 5.86
C PHE A 66 -0.14 -7.33 6.73
N GLY A 67 -0.36 -8.47 7.41
CA GLY A 67 -1.54 -8.74 8.24
C GLY A 67 -2.86 -8.45 7.51
N HIS A 68 -3.84 -7.94 8.26
CA HIS A 68 -5.10 -7.51 7.68
C HIS A 68 -5.00 -6.10 7.07
N LEU A 69 -5.01 -6.03 5.73
CA LEU A 69 -5.10 -4.78 4.96
C LEU A 69 -6.43 -4.01 5.13
N ARG A 70 -7.33 -4.48 6.02
CA ARG A 70 -8.55 -3.74 6.42
C ARG A 70 -8.24 -2.36 7.04
N GLY A 71 -7.07 -2.17 7.64
CA GLY A 71 -6.61 -0.85 8.09
C GLY A 71 -6.42 0.16 6.95
N PHE A 72 -6.02 -0.33 5.77
CA PHE A 72 -5.89 0.46 4.55
C PHE A 72 -7.26 0.73 3.89
N LYS A 73 -8.17 -0.24 3.93
CA LYS A 73 -9.49 -0.17 3.27
C LYS A 73 -10.66 0.31 4.16
N GLY A 74 -10.47 0.60 5.45
CA GLY A 74 -11.65 0.87 6.29
C GLY A 74 -11.50 1.08 7.79
N ARG A 75 -10.40 1.65 8.30
CA ARG A 75 -10.45 2.33 9.63
C ARG A 75 -10.78 3.81 9.55
N ALA A 76 -11.11 4.31 8.36
CA ALA A 76 -11.89 5.53 8.20
C ALA A 76 -13.37 5.20 8.49
N LYS A 77 -13.73 5.07 9.78
CA LYS A 77 -14.99 5.74 10.13
C LYS A 77 -14.69 7.22 9.87
N PRO A 78 -15.47 7.92 9.05
CA PRO A 78 -15.38 9.37 9.03
C PRO A 78 -15.37 9.81 10.49
N LEU A 79 -14.30 10.49 10.91
CA LEU A 79 -14.33 11.14 12.20
C LEU A 79 -15.55 12.06 12.15
N ASP A 80 -16.34 12.03 13.20
CA ASP A 80 -17.50 12.90 13.26
C ASP A 80 -17.03 14.36 13.07
N GLU A 81 -17.93 15.19 12.57
CA GLU A 81 -17.59 16.57 12.22
C GLU A 81 -16.98 17.33 13.40
N SER A 82 -17.37 17.01 14.64
CA SER A 82 -16.84 17.66 15.83
C SER A 82 -15.36 17.30 16.05
N THR A 83 -14.99 16.03 15.90
CA THR A 83 -13.60 15.57 16.03
C THR A 83 -12.72 16.18 14.93
N THR A 84 -13.22 16.27 13.70
CA THR A 84 -12.50 16.91 12.58
C THR A 84 -12.31 18.41 12.82
N ARG A 85 -13.34 19.11 13.33
CA ARG A 85 -13.26 20.54 13.67
C ARG A 85 -12.24 20.82 14.78
N TRP A 86 -12.18 19.98 15.81
CA TRP A 86 -11.21 20.15 16.89
C TRP A 86 -9.76 20.00 16.42
N LEU A 87 -9.52 19.02 15.56
CA LEU A 87 -8.20 18.74 15.02
C LEU A 87 -7.73 19.90 14.12
N LEU A 88 -8.59 20.37 13.23
CA LEU A 88 -8.32 21.52 12.36
C LEU A 88 -8.11 22.83 13.15
N LYS A 89 -8.88 23.07 14.22
CA LYS A 89 -8.63 24.20 15.15
C LYS A 89 -7.28 24.07 15.86
N GLY A 90 -6.92 22.88 16.32
CA GLY A 90 -5.61 22.61 16.95
C GLY A 90 -4.43 22.80 15.99
N MET A 91 -4.65 22.65 14.69
CA MET A 91 -3.68 22.92 13.63
C MET A 91 -3.66 24.39 13.18
N GLY A 92 -4.48 25.26 13.77
CA GLY A 92 -4.51 26.69 13.47
C GLY A 92 -5.39 27.09 12.27
N PHE A 93 -6.20 26.17 11.74
CA PHE A 93 -7.17 26.50 10.70
C PHE A 93 -8.41 27.18 11.31
N VAL A 94 -8.78 28.34 10.77
CA VAL A 94 -10.05 29.00 11.10
C VAL A 94 -11.14 28.33 10.28
N ILE A 95 -12.02 27.61 10.97
CA ILE A 95 -13.18 26.95 10.40
C ILE A 95 -14.41 27.64 10.98
N THR A 96 -15.20 28.26 10.10
CA THR A 96 -16.45 28.96 10.45
C THR A 96 -17.60 27.96 10.58
#